data_AF-A0A535MMI7-F1
#
_entry.id   AF-A0A535MMI7-F1
#
_cell.length_a   1.000
_cell.length_b   1.000
_cell.length_c   1.000
_cell.angle_alpha   90.00
_cell.angle_beta   90.00
_cell.angle_gamma   90.00
#
_symmetry.space_group_name_H-M   'P 1'
#
loop_
_entity.id
_entity.type
_entity.pdbx_description
1 polymer ?
#
loop_
_entity_poly.entity_id
_entity_poly.type
_entity_poly.pdbx_seq_one_letter_code
_entity_poly.pdbx_strand_id
1 'polypeptide(L)'
;MLGNGMTDEQLRLAFLGTPEFWSNSGGNPKGFVDSLYQTVLQRGPDSSGEAYWVSRLNAGASPVSVAASLVYSFEQLEGRVSGYYLTFLARGASNDELAYWARGLAAGVRDEDIMLGFVGSTEFLSRI
;
A
#
# COMPACT_ATOMS: atom_id res chain seq x y z
N MET A 1 2.73 10.03 14.80
CA MET A 1 1.36 10.57 14.77
C MET A 1 1.20 11.37 13.49
N LEU A 2 0.53 10.85 12.47
CA LEU A 2 0.06 11.71 11.36
C LEU A 2 -1.21 12.41 11.86
N GLY A 3 -1.05 13.67 12.28
CA GLY A 3 -2.06 14.39 13.06
C GLY A 3 -3.27 14.81 12.23
N ASN A 4 -4.31 13.97 12.17
CA ASN A 4 -5.74 14.33 12.03
C ASN A 4 -6.69 13.12 11.84
N GLY A 5 -6.27 11.90 12.15
CA GLY A 5 -7.06 10.70 11.82
C GLY A 5 -6.94 10.27 10.34
N MET A 6 -5.95 10.81 9.63
CA MET A 6 -5.58 10.37 8.28
C MET A 6 -4.85 9.02 8.36
N THR A 7 -5.24 8.06 7.52
CA THR A 7 -4.50 6.79 7.38
C THR A 7 -3.20 7.00 6.61
N ASP A 8 -2.23 6.09 6.74
CA ASP A 8 -1.02 6.17 5.93
C ASP A 8 -1.32 5.98 4.43
N GLU A 9 -2.32 5.17 4.09
CA GLU A 9 -2.81 5.05 2.71
C GLU A 9 -3.29 6.39 2.15
N GLN A 10 -4.02 7.17 2.97
CA GLN A 10 -4.47 8.51 2.58
C GLN A 10 -3.30 9.48 2.42
N LEU A 11 -2.30 9.44 3.31
CA LEU A 11 -1.08 10.25 3.16
C LEU A 11 -0.34 9.88 1.87
N ARG A 12 -0.13 8.59 1.64
CA ARG A 12 0.58 8.09 0.45
C ARG A 12 -0.16 8.49 -0.82
N LEU A 13 -1.48 8.34 -0.84
CA LEU A 13 -2.29 8.73 -1.98
C LEU A 13 -2.23 10.24 -2.25
N ALA A 14 -2.20 11.07 -1.20
CA ALA A 14 -2.05 12.51 -1.34
C ALA A 14 -0.74 12.89 -2.04
N PHE A 15 0.36 12.18 -1.74
CA PHE A 15 1.64 12.38 -2.42
C PHE A 15 1.63 11.85 -3.87
N LEU A 16 1.16 10.63 -4.09
CA LEU A 16 1.12 9.99 -5.41
C LEU A 16 0.19 10.69 -6.40
N GLY A 17 -0.80 11.42 -5.88
CA GLY A 17 -1.75 12.19 -6.67
C GLY A 17 -1.25 13.55 -7.16
N THR A 18 -0.04 13.96 -6.75
CA THR A 18 0.49 15.28 -7.09
C THR A 18 0.95 15.38 -8.55
N PRO A 19 0.84 16.56 -9.18
CA PRO A 19 1.45 16.82 -10.49
C PRO A 19 2.97 16.57 -10.50
N GLU A 20 3.64 16.82 -9.38
CA GLU A 20 5.08 16.60 -9.20
C GLU A 20 5.42 15.11 -9.33
N PHE A 21 4.63 14.21 -8.75
CA PHE A 21 4.83 12.77 -8.93
C PHE A 21 4.73 12.38 -10.41
N TRP A 22 3.68 12.84 -11.11
CA TRP A 22 3.54 12.60 -12.55
C TRP A 22 4.73 13.10 -13.37
N SER A 23 5.18 14.33 -13.11
CA SER A 23 6.32 14.95 -13.79
C SER A 23 7.62 14.18 -13.52
N ASN A 24 7.87 13.79 -12.27
CA ASN A 24 9.06 13.04 -11.87
C ASN A 24 9.05 11.61 -12.41
N SER A 25 7.86 11.06 -12.67
CA SER A 25 7.66 9.77 -13.33
C SER A 25 7.76 9.83 -14.86
N GLY A 26 8.39 10.87 -15.42
CA GLY A 26 8.61 11.01 -16.87
C GLY A 26 7.43 11.61 -17.62
N GLY A 27 6.39 12.08 -16.93
CA GLY A 27 5.31 12.87 -17.52
C GLY A 27 4.42 12.11 -18.51
N ASN A 28 4.43 10.77 -18.48
CA ASN A 28 3.67 9.93 -19.39
C ASN A 28 3.08 8.70 -18.67
N PRO A 29 2.02 8.07 -19.22
CA PRO A 29 1.33 6.95 -18.58
C PRO A 29 2.24 5.78 -18.19
N LYS A 30 3.16 5.37 -19.06
CA LYS A 30 4.07 4.25 -18.79
C LYS A 30 4.99 4.56 -17.61
N GLY A 31 5.69 5.70 -17.66
CA GLY A 31 6.60 6.07 -16.59
C GLY A 31 5.88 6.29 -15.24
N PHE A 32 4.65 6.83 -15.27
CA PHE A 32 3.80 6.91 -14.08
C PHE A 32 3.46 5.52 -13.52
N VAL A 33 3.04 4.57 -14.35
CA VAL A 33 2.73 3.20 -13.89
C VAL A 33 3.97 2.51 -13.32
N ASP A 34 5.11 2.60 -14.00
CA ASP A 34 6.37 2.02 -13.53
C ASP A 34 6.77 2.57 -12.14
N SER A 35 6.73 3.91 -11.99
CA SER A 35 7.08 4.58 -10.73
C SER A 35 6.08 4.28 -9.63
N LEU A 36 4.80 4.17 -9.96
CA LEU A 36 3.74 3.87 -9.02
C LEU A 36 3.87 2.45 -8.47
N TYR A 37 4.12 1.46 -9.33
CA TYR A 37 4.41 0.09 -8.91
C TYR A 37 5.64 0.03 -8.01
N GLN A 38 6.73 0.69 -8.39
CA GLN A 38 7.95 0.70 -7.59
C GLN A 38 7.74 1.37 -6.23
N THR A 39 6.97 2.46 -6.17
CA THR A 39 6.74 3.21 -4.93
C THR A 39 5.79 2.47 -4.00
N VAL A 40 4.69 1.93 -4.53
CA VAL A 40 3.65 1.28 -3.73
C VAL A 40 4.04 -0.15 -3.38
N LEU A 41 4.37 -0.97 -4.38
CA LEU A 41 4.55 -2.42 -4.25
C LEU A 41 6.01 -2.85 -4.15
N GLN A 42 6.97 -1.91 -4.23
CA GLN A 42 8.41 -2.20 -4.18
C GLN A 42 8.90 -3.16 -5.28
N ARG A 43 8.20 -3.18 -6.42
CA ARG A 43 8.55 -3.97 -7.61
C ARG A 43 8.09 -3.26 -8.87
N GLY A 44 8.61 -3.68 -10.03
CA GLY A 44 8.06 -3.28 -11.32
C GLY A 44 6.72 -3.94 -11.64
N PRO A 45 5.90 -3.34 -12.54
CA PRO A 45 4.72 -4.01 -13.06
C PRO A 45 5.12 -5.21 -13.93
N ASP A 46 4.29 -6.23 -13.94
CA ASP A 46 4.33 -7.21 -15.02
C ASP A 46 3.76 -6.61 -16.31
N SER A 47 4.04 -7.24 -17.46
CA SER A 47 3.63 -6.73 -18.77
C SER A 47 2.11 -6.56 -18.91
N SER A 48 1.31 -7.39 -18.24
CA SER A 48 -0.15 -7.33 -18.30
C SER A 48 -0.71 -6.20 -17.44
N GLY A 49 -0.19 -6.05 -16.21
CA GLY A 49 -0.54 -4.96 -15.31
C GLY A 49 -0.17 -3.60 -15.89
N GLU A 50 1.04 -3.49 -16.45
CA GLU A 50 1.47 -2.27 -17.12
C GLU A 50 0.53 -1.88 -18.27
N ALA A 51 0.30 -2.79 -19.20
CA ALA A 51 -0.55 -2.56 -20.36
C ALA A 51 -1.98 -2.16 -19.96
N TYR A 52 -2.52 -2.80 -18.92
CA TYR A 52 -3.84 -2.49 -18.38
C TYR A 52 -3.92 -1.04 -17.86
N TRP A 53 -2.99 -0.62 -16.99
CA TRP A 53 -3.03 0.72 -16.40
C TRP A 53 -2.69 1.82 -17.41
N VAL A 54 -1.73 1.57 -18.31
CA VAL A 54 -1.39 2.50 -19.39
C VAL A 54 -2.59 2.74 -20.30
N SER A 55 -3.32 1.67 -20.67
CA SER A 55 -4.54 1.79 -21.47
C SER A 55 -5.62 2.64 -20.77
N ARG A 56 -5.82 2.45 -19.45
CA ARG A 56 -6.77 3.22 -18.65
C ARG A 56 -6.40 4.71 -18.59
N LEU A 57 -5.12 5.03 -18.37
CA LEU A 57 -4.63 6.41 -18.35
C LEU A 57 -4.78 7.07 -19.72
N ASN A 58 -4.46 6.36 -20.80
CA ASN A 58 -4.68 6.85 -22.17
C ASN A 58 -6.16 7.09 -22.49
N ALA A 59 -7.06 6.31 -21.87
CA ALA A 59 -8.51 6.50 -21.98
C ALA A 59 -9.06 7.61 -21.06
N GLY A 60 -8.19 8.36 -20.36
CA GLY A 60 -8.56 9.51 -19.53
C GLY A 60 -8.82 9.17 -18.05
N ALA A 61 -8.42 7.99 -17.57
CA ALA A 61 -8.46 7.71 -16.14
C ALA A 61 -7.55 8.69 -15.37
N SER A 62 -7.99 9.12 -14.19
CA SER A 62 -7.19 10.00 -13.33
C SER A 62 -5.98 9.23 -12.75
N PRO A 63 -4.75 9.80 -12.77
CA PRO A 63 -3.59 9.23 -12.09
C PRO A 63 -3.87 8.90 -10.61
N VAL A 64 -4.61 9.77 -9.92
CA VAL A 64 -5.02 9.56 -8.52
C VAL A 64 -5.87 8.29 -8.37
N SER A 65 -6.79 8.04 -9.31
CA SER A 65 -7.64 6.84 -9.26
C SER A 65 -6.86 5.54 -9.48
N VAL A 66 -5.83 5.60 -10.34
CA VAL A 66 -4.92 4.47 -10.57
C VAL A 66 -4.03 4.24 -9.34
N ALA A 67 -3.49 5.31 -8.75
CA ALA A 67 -2.73 5.24 -7.50
C ALA A 67 -3.57 4.65 -6.36
N ALA A 68 -4.81 5.09 -6.19
CA ALA A 68 -5.71 4.56 -5.17
C ALA A 68 -5.96 3.05 -5.35
N SER A 69 -6.13 2.59 -6.60
CA SER A 69 -6.34 1.17 -6.91
C SER A 69 -5.17 0.29 -6.46
N LEU A 70 -3.95 0.80 -6.52
CA LEU A 70 -2.75 0.08 -6.08
C LEU A 70 -2.53 0.21 -4.57
N VAL A 71 -2.70 1.41 -4.00
CA VAL A 71 -2.52 1.67 -2.56
C VAL A 71 -3.47 0.81 -1.72
N TYR A 72 -4.72 0.67 -2.15
CA TYR A 72 -5.72 -0.17 -1.47
C TYR A 72 -5.80 -1.60 -2.03
N SER A 73 -4.84 -2.02 -2.85
CA SER A 73 -4.81 -3.39 -3.37
C SER A 73 -4.51 -4.39 -2.26
N PHE A 74 -5.08 -5.59 -2.36
CA PHE A 74 -4.79 -6.68 -1.40
C PHE A 74 -3.30 -7.01 -1.36
N GLU A 75 -2.61 -7.01 -2.50
CA GLU A 75 -1.16 -7.23 -2.56
C GLU A 75 -0.41 -6.23 -1.66
N GLN A 76 -0.76 -4.95 -1.75
CA GLN A 76 -0.14 -3.92 -0.93
C GLN A 76 -0.46 -4.10 0.55
N LEU A 77 -1.73 -4.34 0.88
CA LEU A 77 -2.17 -4.44 2.27
C LEU A 77 -1.62 -5.70 2.96
N GLU A 78 -1.58 -6.84 2.27
CA GLU A 78 -0.98 -8.07 2.78
C GLU A 78 0.54 -7.92 2.95
N GLY A 79 1.24 -7.31 1.99
CA GLY A 79 2.67 -7.03 2.10
C GLY A 79 2.99 -6.14 3.31
N ARG A 80 2.13 -5.14 3.57
CA ARG A 80 2.25 -4.24 4.71
C ARG A 80 2.07 -4.97 6.04
N VAL A 81 1.01 -5.77 6.18
CA VAL A 81 0.76 -6.60 7.37
C VAL A 81 1.91 -7.58 7.60
N SER A 82 2.41 -8.21 6.53
CA SER A 82 3.59 -9.09 6.60
C SER A 82 4.80 -8.38 7.21
N GLY A 83 5.05 -7.13 6.81
CA GLY A 83 6.09 -6.29 7.43
C GLY A 83 5.88 -6.05 8.93
N TYR A 84 4.64 -5.91 9.40
CA TYR A 84 4.34 -5.77 10.83
C TYR A 84 4.61 -7.04 11.61
N TYR A 85 4.22 -8.20 11.08
CA TYR A 85 4.56 -9.49 11.69
C TYR A 85 6.07 -9.70 11.81
N LEU A 86 6.83 -9.37 10.76
CA LEU A 86 8.29 -9.47 10.81
C LEU A 86 8.91 -8.48 11.80
N THR A 87 8.39 -7.26 11.87
CA THR A 87 8.96 -6.20 12.71
C THR A 87 8.66 -6.40 14.19
N PHE A 88 7.40 -6.72 14.53
CA PHE A 88 6.96 -6.81 15.93
C PHE A 88 7.03 -8.23 16.47
N LEU A 89 6.68 -9.24 15.66
CA LEU A 89 6.58 -10.63 16.10
C LEU A 89 7.73 -11.52 15.59
N ALA A 90 8.63 -10.98 14.76
CA ALA A 90 9.71 -11.68 14.06
C ALA A 90 9.36 -13.10 13.58
N ARG A 91 8.17 -13.22 12.98
CA ARG A 91 7.72 -14.42 12.28
C ARG A 91 6.94 -14.04 11.04
N GLY A 92 6.74 -15.00 10.14
CA GLY A 92 5.77 -14.86 9.06
C GLY A 92 4.33 -14.95 9.59
N ALA A 93 3.44 -14.19 8.96
CA ALA A 93 2.00 -14.38 9.09
C ALA A 93 1.54 -15.55 8.21
N SER A 94 0.47 -16.23 8.62
CA SER A 94 -0.26 -17.15 7.73
C SER A 94 -1.08 -16.37 6.69
N ASN A 95 -1.49 -17.04 5.61
CA ASN A 95 -2.36 -16.41 4.60
C ASN A 95 -3.69 -15.93 5.19
N ASP A 96 -4.25 -16.65 6.18
CA ASP A 96 -5.49 -16.25 6.83
C ASP A 96 -5.31 -15.01 7.71
N GLU A 97 -4.16 -14.90 8.41
CA GLU A 97 -3.79 -13.71 9.19
C GLU A 97 -3.63 -12.49 8.27
N LEU A 98 -2.88 -12.63 7.17
CA LEU A 98 -2.72 -11.56 6.19
C LEU A 98 -4.05 -11.09 5.62
N ALA A 99 -4.89 -12.03 5.19
CA ALA A 99 -6.19 -11.71 4.59
C ALA A 99 -7.16 -11.10 5.61
N TYR A 100 -7.09 -11.47 6.89
CA TYR A 100 -7.90 -10.86 7.95
C TYR A 100 -7.55 -9.38 8.13
N TRP A 101 -6.27 -9.08 8.33
CA TRP A 101 -5.80 -7.71 8.55
C TRP A 101 -5.93 -6.84 7.29
N ALA A 102 -5.67 -7.40 6.09
CA ALA A 102 -5.85 -6.68 4.83
C ALA A 102 -7.30 -6.23 4.62
N ARG A 103 -8.30 -7.05 5.00
CA ARG A 103 -9.72 -6.64 4.99
C ARG A 103 -10.00 -5.53 6.00
N GLY A 104 -9.38 -5.59 7.17
CA GLY A 104 -9.46 -4.51 8.17
C GLY A 104 -8.94 -3.18 7.63
N LEU A 105 -7.72 -3.19 7.08
CA LEU A 105 -7.11 -2.01 6.46
C LEU A 105 -7.96 -1.46 5.31
N ALA A 106 -8.47 -2.34 4.44
CA ALA A 106 -9.39 -1.96 3.36
C ALA A 106 -10.71 -1.34 3.86
N ALA A 107 -11.16 -1.72 5.06
CA ALA A 107 -12.32 -1.15 5.73
C ALA A 107 -12.03 0.13 6.53
N GLY A 108 -10.77 0.61 6.52
CA GLY A 108 -10.35 1.85 7.19
C GLY A 108 -9.84 1.66 8.61
N VAL A 109 -9.54 0.42 9.04
CA VAL A 109 -8.73 0.20 10.25
C VAL A 109 -7.37 0.87 10.04
N ARG A 110 -6.86 1.51 11.09
CA ARG A 110 -5.58 2.21 11.01
C ARG A 110 -4.43 1.25 11.29
N ASP A 111 -3.32 1.49 10.61
CA ASP A 111 -2.08 0.74 10.86
C ASP A 111 -1.66 0.78 12.32
N GLU A 112 -1.79 1.92 12.98
CA GLU A 112 -1.37 2.05 14.37
C GLU A 112 -2.18 1.17 15.32
N ASP A 113 -3.48 0.99 15.04
CA ASP A 113 -4.34 0.13 15.85
C ASP A 113 -3.91 -1.34 15.73
N ILE A 114 -3.51 -1.74 14.52
CA ILE A 114 -2.96 -3.08 14.25
C ILE A 114 -1.61 -3.25 14.97
N MET A 115 -0.67 -2.30 14.82
CA MET A 115 0.64 -2.35 15.48
C MET A 115 0.52 -2.39 17.01
N LEU A 116 -0.38 -1.60 17.60
CA LEU A 116 -0.63 -1.60 19.03
C LEU A 116 -1.18 -2.96 19.51
N GLY A 117 -2.04 -3.59 18.70
CA GLY A 117 -2.50 -4.96 18.94
C GLY A 117 -1.35 -5.97 18.98
N PHE A 118 -0.36 -5.82 18.10
CA PHE A 118 0.85 -6.66 18.10
C PHE A 118 1.71 -6.43 19.35
N VAL A 119 2.04 -5.19 19.68
CA VAL A 119 2.89 -4.84 20.84
C VAL A 119 2.23 -5.25 22.16
N GLY A 120 0.91 -5.16 22.25
CA GLY A 120 0.14 -5.60 23.42
C GLY A 120 -0.11 -7.11 23.50
N SER A 121 0.28 -7.88 22.49
CA SER A 121 0.02 -9.31 22.44
C SER A 121 0.95 -10.10 23.38
N THR A 122 0.43 -11.19 23.94
CA THR A 122 1.24 -12.15 24.71
C THR A 122 2.42 -12.68 23.89
N GLU A 123 2.27 -12.77 22.56
CA GLU A 123 3.32 -13.20 21.64
C GLU A 123 4.49 -12.20 21.62
N PHE A 124 4.22 -10.90 21.61
CA PHE A 124 5.25 -9.86 21.73
C PHE A 124 5.88 -9.84 23.13
N LEU A 125 5.07 -9.93 24.18
CA LEU A 125 5.56 -9.91 25.57
C LEU A 125 6.40 -11.14 25.93
N SER A 126 6.20 -12.26 25.24
CA SER A 126 7.03 -13.46 25.41
C SER A 126 8.41 -13.34 24.73
N ARG A 127 8.67 -12.22 24.04
CA ARG A 127 9.93 -11.94 23.32
C ARG A 127 10.82 -10.89 23.99
N ILE A 128 10.30 -10.14 24.97
CA ILE A 128 11.07 -9.17 25.77
C ILE A 128 11.67 -9.85 27.01
#